data_AF-A0A2E1U5D6-F1
#
_entry.id   AF-A0A2E1U5D6-F1
#
_cell.length_a   1.000
_cell.length_b   1.000
_cell.length_c   1.000
_cell.angle_alpha   90.00
_cell.angle_beta   90.00
_cell.angle_gamma   90.00
#
_symmetry.space_group_name_H-M   'P 1'
#
loop_
_entity.id
_entity.type
_entity.pdbx_description
1 polymer ?
#
loop_
_entity_poly.entity_id
_entity_poly.type
_entity_poly.pdbx_seq_one_letter_code
_entity_poly.pdbx_strand_id
1 'polypeptide(L)'
;MLSLPRKLISSVLMVLSGCSALDTIRDDFGALQEDTTLLVENFINPVAAESRRLKSERPDDRREALFRVTYQSWGDNDAFGPVYRLMAGGDQDPAVRAAALLALARHGGPEDAPLFETALTSTHRVERRAAAIFAQRVHMPDLIPFMAERCSNAEEDVQVRRDLIVALSQYENDRAVDALVSALDASRYAIVEAGRSGLQRLTGMDHGTDSALWQSAINAARREGQLFAKAKPYAFPVYDQAPGFLDQLAYWRPRPRETSGPPIGLGAEPSP
;
A
#
# COMPACT_ATOMS: atom_id res chain seq x y z
N MET A 1 -29.17 -46.23 -49.48
CA MET A 1 -30.63 -46.11 -49.25
C MET A 1 -30.81 -45.47 -47.89
N LEU A 2 -31.50 -44.32 -47.84
CA LEU A 2 -32.00 -43.55 -46.66
C LEU A 2 -30.93 -42.92 -45.72
N SER A 3 -30.67 -41.60 -45.70
CA SER A 3 -31.49 -40.40 -45.41
C SER A 3 -31.88 -40.19 -43.93
N LEU A 4 -31.41 -39.07 -43.36
CA LEU A 4 -31.68 -38.48 -42.02
C LEU A 4 -33.18 -38.22 -41.73
N PRO A 5 -33.59 -38.10 -40.44
CA PRO A 5 -33.65 -36.79 -39.71
C PRO A 5 -33.26 -36.87 -38.20
N ARG A 6 -32.50 -35.93 -37.60
CA ARG A 6 -32.80 -34.57 -37.05
C ARG A 6 -33.72 -34.51 -35.80
N LYS A 7 -33.10 -34.12 -34.67
CA LYS A 7 -33.60 -33.44 -33.44
C LYS A 7 -34.25 -34.29 -32.33
N LEU A 8 -33.75 -34.16 -31.09
CA LEU A 8 -34.45 -33.62 -29.90
C LEU A 8 -33.52 -33.71 -28.66
N ILE A 9 -32.82 -32.62 -28.32
CA ILE A 9 -32.31 -32.41 -26.95
C ILE A 9 -33.28 -31.40 -26.33
N SER A 10 -34.01 -31.88 -25.32
CA SER A 10 -35.07 -31.16 -24.63
C SER A 10 -34.48 -30.05 -23.75
N SER A 11 -34.81 -28.82 -24.07
CA SER A 11 -34.58 -27.63 -23.27
C SER A 11 -35.65 -27.54 -22.19
N VAL A 12 -35.27 -27.62 -20.90
CA VAL A 12 -36.16 -27.23 -19.81
C VAL A 12 -35.98 -25.74 -19.57
N LEU A 13 -36.91 -24.96 -20.14
CA LEU A 13 -37.07 -23.53 -19.91
C LEU A 13 -38.03 -23.34 -18.73
N MET A 14 -37.53 -22.93 -17.57
CA MET A 14 -38.37 -22.56 -16.44
C MET A 14 -38.84 -21.11 -16.65
N VAL A 15 -40.11 -20.95 -17.07
CA VAL A 15 -40.76 -19.66 -17.27
C VAL A 15 -41.21 -19.10 -15.92
N LEU A 16 -40.56 -18.04 -15.45
CA LEU A 16 -41.11 -17.16 -14.41
C LEU A 16 -41.72 -15.94 -15.09
N SER A 17 -43.04 -15.89 -15.07
CA SER A 17 -43.84 -14.78 -15.56
C SER A 17 -43.78 -13.62 -14.54
N GLY A 18 -43.19 -12.51 -14.96
CA GLY A 18 -43.04 -11.29 -14.16
C GLY A 18 -42.75 -10.10 -15.06
N CYS A 19 -43.79 -9.60 -15.74
CA CYS A 19 -43.74 -8.45 -16.65
C CYS A 19 -43.55 -7.11 -15.92
N SER A 20 -42.37 -6.95 -15.32
CA SER A 20 -41.78 -5.67 -14.91
C SER A 20 -40.27 -5.78 -14.67
N ALA A 21 -39.73 -7.01 -14.61
CA ALA A 21 -38.29 -7.28 -14.56
C ALA A 21 -37.64 -7.41 -15.95
N LEU A 22 -38.43 -7.60 -17.01
CA LEU A 22 -37.90 -7.84 -18.36
C LEU A 22 -37.40 -6.57 -19.06
N ASP A 23 -37.93 -5.39 -18.71
CA ASP A 23 -37.40 -4.12 -19.23
C ASP A 23 -36.12 -3.71 -18.48
N THR A 24 -36.04 -3.92 -17.17
CA THR A 24 -34.80 -3.69 -16.39
C THR A 24 -33.69 -4.69 -16.75
N ILE A 25 -34.02 -5.96 -16.98
CA ILE A 25 -33.06 -6.96 -17.46
C ILE A 25 -32.56 -6.63 -18.87
N ARG A 26 -33.38 -6.02 -19.73
CA ARG A 26 -32.97 -5.62 -21.08
C ARG A 26 -32.03 -4.40 -21.07
N ASP A 27 -32.24 -3.46 -20.17
CA ASP A 27 -31.34 -2.32 -19.98
C ASP A 27 -30.01 -2.76 -19.32
N ASP A 28 -30.06 -3.68 -18.34
CA ASP A 28 -28.87 -4.26 -17.70
C ASP A 28 -28.06 -5.16 -18.67
N PHE A 29 -28.72 -5.93 -19.54
CA PHE A 29 -28.02 -6.70 -20.59
C PHE A 29 -27.56 -5.84 -21.77
N GLY A 30 -28.21 -4.70 -22.03
CA GLY A 30 -27.75 -3.71 -23.00
C GLY A 30 -26.41 -3.09 -22.59
N ALA A 31 -26.24 -2.80 -21.30
CA ALA A 31 -24.96 -2.35 -20.74
C ALA A 31 -23.86 -3.42 -20.84
N LEU A 32 -24.21 -4.70 -20.64
CA LEU A 32 -23.26 -5.81 -20.81
C LEU A 32 -22.79 -6.00 -22.26
N GLN A 33 -23.58 -5.59 -23.25
CA GLN A 33 -23.23 -5.75 -24.66
C GLN A 33 -22.15 -4.75 -25.10
N GLU A 34 -22.15 -3.53 -24.57
CA GLU A 34 -21.05 -2.57 -24.75
C GLU A 34 -19.78 -3.00 -23.97
N ASP A 35 -19.95 -3.64 -22.81
CA ASP A 35 -18.88 -4.16 -21.95
C ASP A 35 -18.19 -5.44 -22.46
N THR A 36 -18.74 -6.12 -23.48
CA THR A 36 -18.07 -7.32 -24.03
C THR A 36 -16.71 -6.98 -24.65
N THR A 37 -16.53 -5.77 -25.16
CA THR A 37 -15.24 -5.29 -25.67
C THR A 37 -14.23 -5.12 -24.54
N LEU A 38 -14.64 -4.58 -23.39
CA LEU A 38 -13.81 -4.48 -22.19
C LEU A 38 -13.48 -5.86 -21.61
N LEU A 39 -14.40 -6.82 -21.63
CA LEU A 39 -14.12 -8.19 -21.19
C LEU A 39 -13.10 -8.89 -22.09
N VAL A 40 -13.23 -8.73 -23.41
CA VAL A 40 -12.31 -9.31 -24.40
C VAL A 40 -10.95 -8.60 -24.35
N GLU A 41 -10.92 -7.28 -24.21
CA GLU A 41 -9.69 -6.49 -24.17
C GLU A 41 -8.92 -6.67 -22.85
N ASN A 42 -9.60 -6.77 -21.70
CA ASN A 42 -8.98 -7.12 -20.42
C ASN A 42 -8.33 -8.52 -20.45
N PHE A 43 -8.87 -9.43 -21.26
CA PHE A 43 -8.36 -10.80 -21.39
C PHE A 43 -7.23 -10.92 -22.42
N ILE A 44 -7.29 -10.15 -23.52
CA ILE A 44 -6.32 -10.21 -24.63
C ILE A 44 -5.14 -9.25 -24.42
N ASN A 45 -5.36 -8.06 -23.86
CA ASN A 45 -4.32 -7.06 -23.60
C ASN A 45 -4.62 -6.25 -22.33
N PRO A 46 -4.35 -6.81 -21.13
CA PRO A 46 -4.66 -6.15 -19.87
C PRO A 46 -3.92 -4.81 -19.70
N VAL A 47 -2.71 -4.68 -20.26
CA VAL A 47 -1.93 -3.44 -20.23
C VAL A 47 -2.64 -2.31 -20.99
N ALA A 48 -3.17 -2.60 -22.17
CA ALA A 48 -3.89 -1.62 -22.98
C ALA A 48 -5.20 -1.16 -22.31
N ALA A 49 -5.93 -2.09 -21.70
CA ALA A 49 -7.17 -1.77 -21.00
C ALA A 49 -6.93 -0.86 -19.78
N GLU A 50 -5.95 -1.18 -18.92
CA GLU A 50 -5.61 -0.31 -17.79
C GLU A 50 -5.02 1.03 -18.25
N SER A 51 -4.22 1.05 -19.33
CA SER A 51 -3.72 2.30 -19.93
C SER A 51 -4.83 3.24 -20.37
N ARG A 52 -5.99 2.70 -20.80
CA ARG A 52 -7.17 3.51 -21.14
C ARG A 52 -7.84 4.05 -19.88
N ARG A 53 -8.01 3.23 -18.84
CA ARG A 53 -8.60 3.65 -17.56
C ARG A 53 -7.78 4.71 -16.85
N LEU A 54 -6.44 4.63 -16.91
CA LEU A 54 -5.53 5.65 -16.38
C LEU A 54 -5.71 7.02 -17.07
N LYS A 55 -6.30 7.06 -18.28
CA LYS A 55 -6.62 8.28 -19.02
C LYS A 55 -8.09 8.71 -18.90
N SER A 56 -8.89 8.00 -18.09
CA SER A 56 -10.30 8.34 -17.88
C SER A 56 -10.42 9.69 -17.17
N GLU A 57 -11.46 10.45 -17.51
CA GLU A 57 -11.84 11.67 -16.79
C GLU A 57 -12.29 11.37 -15.36
N ARG A 58 -12.80 10.15 -15.11
CA ARG A 58 -13.29 9.74 -13.79
C ARG A 58 -12.13 9.36 -12.88
N PRO A 59 -11.98 9.99 -11.71
CA PRO A 59 -10.89 9.69 -10.78
C PRO A 59 -10.95 8.25 -10.24
N ASP A 60 -12.15 7.69 -10.08
CA ASP A 60 -12.32 6.31 -9.63
C ASP A 60 -11.73 5.29 -10.61
N ASP A 61 -11.94 5.48 -11.92
CA ASP A 61 -11.38 4.59 -12.95
C ASP A 61 -9.84 4.62 -12.90
N ARG A 62 -9.27 5.82 -12.75
CA ARG A 62 -7.81 6.02 -12.66
C ARG A 62 -7.24 5.36 -11.40
N ARG A 63 -7.88 5.56 -10.25
CA ARG A 63 -7.49 4.96 -8.97
C ARG A 63 -7.58 3.44 -9.00
N GLU A 64 -8.65 2.91 -9.58
CA GLU A 64 -8.85 1.47 -9.73
C GLU A 64 -7.80 0.87 -10.66
N ALA A 65 -7.50 1.53 -11.77
CA ALA A 65 -6.44 1.10 -12.68
C ALA A 65 -5.07 1.09 -12.01
N LEU A 66 -4.72 2.13 -11.26
CA LEU A 66 -3.48 2.17 -10.46
C LEU A 66 -3.41 0.98 -9.51
N PHE A 67 -4.48 0.70 -8.77
CA PHE A 67 -4.53 -0.44 -7.87
C PHE A 67 -4.37 -1.77 -8.62
N ARG A 68 -5.06 -1.95 -9.75
CA ARG A 68 -4.96 -3.17 -10.55
C ARG A 68 -3.53 -3.37 -11.05
N VAL A 69 -2.96 -2.38 -11.72
CA VAL A 69 -1.60 -2.46 -12.28
C VAL A 69 -0.58 -2.78 -11.18
N THR A 70 -0.62 -2.06 -10.05
CA THR A 70 0.37 -2.19 -8.96
C THR A 70 0.49 -3.60 -8.36
N TYR A 71 -0.59 -4.39 -8.40
CA TYR A 71 -0.66 -5.72 -7.79
C TYR A 71 -0.60 -6.86 -8.83
N GLN A 72 -0.42 -6.54 -10.11
CA GLN A 72 -0.20 -7.53 -11.15
C GLN A 72 1.30 -7.86 -11.28
N SER A 73 1.61 -9.03 -11.83
CA SER A 73 3.00 -9.47 -12.05
C SER A 73 3.80 -8.57 -12.99
N TRP A 74 3.12 -7.80 -13.84
CA TRP A 74 3.70 -6.85 -14.79
C TRP A 74 3.62 -5.39 -14.32
N GLY A 75 3.15 -5.14 -13.08
CA GLY A 75 3.04 -3.80 -12.51
C GLY A 75 4.39 -3.10 -12.28
N ASP A 76 5.45 -3.88 -12.10
CA ASP A 76 6.83 -3.42 -11.94
C ASP A 76 7.56 -3.22 -13.28
N ASN A 77 6.83 -3.20 -14.40
CA ASN A 77 7.45 -2.94 -15.70
C ASN A 77 7.92 -1.48 -15.78
N ASP A 78 9.12 -1.26 -16.34
CA ASP A 78 9.73 0.05 -16.62
C ASP A 78 8.77 1.09 -17.23
N ALA A 79 7.75 0.64 -17.97
CA ALA A 79 6.73 1.51 -18.56
C ALA A 79 5.83 2.23 -17.53
N PHE A 80 5.58 1.63 -16.36
CA PHE A 80 4.64 2.17 -15.37
C PHE A 80 5.26 3.14 -14.37
N GLY A 81 6.57 3.03 -14.08
CA GLY A 81 7.26 3.96 -13.19
C GLY A 81 7.04 5.44 -13.57
N PRO A 82 7.26 5.85 -14.83
CA PRO A 82 6.97 7.21 -15.29
C PRO A 82 5.49 7.60 -15.15
N VAL A 83 4.57 6.65 -15.33
CA VAL A 83 3.12 6.89 -15.18
C VAL A 83 2.78 7.16 -13.72
N TYR A 84 3.32 6.38 -12.78
CA TYR A 84 3.10 6.61 -11.36
C TYR A 84 3.64 7.97 -10.91
N ARG A 85 4.83 8.37 -11.36
CA ARG A 85 5.40 9.69 -11.06
C ARG A 85 4.53 10.83 -11.61
N LEU A 86 4.10 10.70 -12.87
CA LEU A 86 3.22 11.68 -13.51
C LEU A 86 1.91 11.85 -12.73
N MET A 87 1.27 10.75 -12.35
CA MET A 87 -0.01 10.77 -11.63
C MET A 87 0.16 11.24 -10.19
N ALA A 88 1.23 10.83 -9.49
CA ALA A 88 1.51 11.27 -8.13
C ALA A 88 1.76 12.78 -8.03
N GLY A 89 2.45 13.36 -9.02
CA GLY A 89 2.76 14.79 -9.04
C GLY A 89 1.74 15.69 -9.74
N GLY A 90 0.88 15.14 -10.61
CA GLY A 90 0.10 15.94 -11.56
C GLY A 90 -1.38 15.63 -11.67
N ASP A 91 -1.90 14.57 -11.04
CA ASP A 91 -3.34 14.29 -11.10
C ASP A 91 -4.15 15.33 -10.32
N GLN A 92 -5.34 15.68 -10.82
CA GLN A 92 -6.22 16.64 -10.17
C GLN A 92 -6.80 16.09 -8.86
N ASP A 93 -7.05 14.78 -8.80
CA ASP A 93 -7.69 14.14 -7.66
C ASP A 93 -6.66 13.66 -6.61
N PRO A 94 -6.78 14.07 -5.34
CA PRO A 94 -5.83 13.69 -4.29
C PRO A 94 -5.82 12.20 -3.97
N ALA A 95 -6.93 11.48 -4.17
CA ALA A 95 -6.96 10.04 -3.96
C ALA A 95 -6.23 9.30 -5.09
N VAL A 96 -6.25 9.83 -6.31
CA VAL A 96 -5.44 9.31 -7.43
C VAL A 96 -3.95 9.58 -7.18
N ARG A 97 -3.57 10.80 -6.77
CA ARG A 97 -2.18 11.10 -6.40
C ARG A 97 -1.67 10.19 -5.28
N ALA A 98 -2.48 9.99 -4.24
CA ALA A 98 -2.18 9.06 -3.15
C ALA A 98 -2.03 7.60 -3.63
N ALA A 99 -2.92 7.13 -4.52
CA ALA A 99 -2.82 5.78 -5.08
C ALA A 99 -1.56 5.59 -5.93
N ALA A 100 -1.16 6.60 -6.71
CA ALA A 100 0.07 6.58 -7.49
C ALA A 100 1.32 6.58 -6.58
N LEU A 101 1.29 7.34 -5.49
CA LEU A 101 2.36 7.32 -4.50
C LEU A 101 2.48 5.96 -3.79
N LEU A 102 1.37 5.27 -3.53
CA LEU A 102 1.39 3.90 -3.00
C LEU A 102 1.92 2.89 -4.04
N ALA A 103 1.72 3.13 -5.33
CA ALA A 103 2.35 2.34 -6.37
C ALA A 103 3.87 2.52 -6.39
N LEU A 104 4.34 3.77 -6.27
CA LEU A 104 5.77 4.08 -6.09
C LEU A 104 6.34 3.50 -4.79
N ALA A 105 5.54 3.37 -3.73
CA ALA A 105 5.99 2.72 -2.51
C ALA A 105 6.35 1.24 -2.72
N ARG A 106 5.83 0.60 -3.77
CA ARG A 106 6.15 -0.78 -4.11
C ARG A 106 7.20 -0.91 -5.21
N HIS A 107 7.11 -0.06 -6.24
CA HIS A 107 7.88 -0.21 -7.49
C HIS A 107 8.82 0.96 -7.77
N GLY A 108 8.75 2.03 -6.97
CA GLY A 108 9.63 3.19 -7.08
C GLY A 108 10.87 3.05 -6.20
N GLY A 109 11.50 4.17 -5.90
CA GLY A 109 12.74 4.17 -5.11
C GLY A 109 13.02 5.50 -4.43
N PRO A 110 14.20 5.64 -3.79
CA PRO A 110 14.60 6.87 -3.10
C PRO A 110 14.61 8.11 -4.00
N GLU A 111 14.72 7.96 -5.33
CA GLU A 111 14.61 9.05 -6.30
C GLU A 111 13.23 9.74 -6.29
N ASP A 112 12.20 9.10 -5.72
CA ASP A 112 10.83 9.62 -5.61
C ASP A 112 10.61 10.44 -4.32
N ALA A 113 11.66 10.69 -3.53
CA ALA A 113 11.62 11.50 -2.31
C ALA A 113 10.89 12.86 -2.45
N PRO A 114 11.05 13.64 -3.55
CA PRO A 114 10.34 14.90 -3.70
C PRO A 114 8.81 14.76 -3.74
N LEU A 115 8.30 13.64 -4.28
CA LEU A 115 6.86 13.34 -4.31
C LEU A 115 6.35 13.02 -2.89
N PHE A 116 7.15 12.31 -2.10
CA PHE A 116 6.87 12.08 -0.68
C PHE A 116 6.79 13.40 0.10
N GLU A 117 7.75 14.32 -0.07
CA GLU A 117 7.77 15.61 0.65
C GLU A 117 6.54 16.46 0.32
N THR A 118 6.19 16.51 -0.97
CA THR A 118 4.99 17.20 -1.47
C THR A 118 3.72 16.57 -0.89
N ALA A 119 3.61 15.24 -0.90
CA ALA A 119 2.44 14.55 -0.39
C ALA A 119 2.29 14.66 1.14
N LEU A 120 3.40 14.67 1.91
CA LEU A 120 3.35 14.79 3.37
C LEU A 120 3.00 16.20 3.88
N THR A 121 3.15 17.21 3.01
CA THR A 121 2.72 18.60 3.26
C THR A 121 1.35 18.93 2.66
N SER A 122 0.72 17.99 1.95
CA SER A 122 -0.62 18.18 1.38
C SER A 122 -1.69 18.48 2.44
N THR A 123 -2.68 19.30 2.08
CA THR A 123 -3.89 19.52 2.88
C THR A 123 -4.76 18.26 2.99
N HIS A 124 -4.65 17.34 2.03
CA HIS A 124 -5.42 16.11 1.98
C HIS A 124 -4.76 15.01 2.81
N ARG A 125 -5.48 14.56 3.85
CA ARG A 125 -5.05 13.47 4.73
C ARG A 125 -4.66 12.19 3.98
N VAL A 126 -5.36 11.87 2.88
CA VAL A 126 -5.11 10.65 2.09
C VAL A 126 -3.71 10.64 1.48
N GLU A 127 -3.22 11.79 1.02
CA GLU A 127 -1.87 11.95 0.46
C GLU A 127 -0.81 11.87 1.55
N ARG A 128 -1.03 12.57 2.68
CA ARG A 128 -0.10 12.50 3.82
C ARG A 128 0.06 11.08 4.35
N ARG A 129 -1.04 10.31 4.39
CA ARG A 129 -0.98 8.90 4.79
C ARG A 129 -0.26 8.04 3.76
N ALA A 130 -0.52 8.24 2.47
CA ALA A 130 0.21 7.55 1.42
C ALA A 130 1.72 7.83 1.50
N ALA A 131 2.12 9.07 1.79
CA ALA A 131 3.51 9.45 2.01
C ALA A 131 4.11 8.73 3.23
N ALA A 132 3.39 8.66 4.35
CA ALA A 132 3.86 7.93 5.52
C ALA A 132 4.05 6.42 5.25
N ILE A 133 3.16 5.80 4.45
CA ILE A 133 3.31 4.40 4.02
C ILE A 133 4.47 4.24 3.03
N PHE A 134 4.64 5.19 2.11
CA PHE A 134 5.79 5.24 1.20
C PHE A 134 7.11 5.22 1.97
N ALA A 135 7.23 6.04 3.02
CA ALA A 135 8.40 6.08 3.86
C ALA A 135 8.66 4.78 4.65
N GLN A 136 7.65 3.91 4.87
CA GLN A 136 7.89 2.59 5.45
C GLN A 136 8.57 1.64 4.46
N ARG A 137 8.37 1.86 3.16
CA ARG A 137 8.81 0.94 2.10
C ARG A 137 10.02 1.44 1.35
N VAL A 138 10.35 2.72 1.43
CA VAL A 138 11.48 3.33 0.75
C VAL A 138 12.41 3.97 1.77
N HIS A 139 13.69 3.61 1.68
CA HIS A 139 14.73 4.07 2.58
C HIS A 139 15.24 5.45 2.16
N MET A 140 14.93 6.48 2.94
CA MET A 140 15.22 7.88 2.67
C MET A 140 15.86 8.56 3.89
N PRO A 141 17.15 8.30 4.18
CA PRO A 141 17.81 8.77 5.40
C PRO A 141 17.86 10.30 5.52
N ASP A 142 17.93 11.02 4.40
CA ASP A 142 17.98 12.49 4.39
C ASP A 142 16.68 13.14 4.90
N LEU A 143 15.56 12.39 4.88
CA LEU A 143 14.24 12.87 5.27
C LEU A 143 13.89 12.54 6.74
N ILE A 144 14.81 11.95 7.50
CA ILE A 144 14.61 11.68 8.95
C ILE A 144 14.18 12.93 9.72
N PRO A 145 14.84 14.11 9.56
CA PRO A 145 14.43 15.31 10.28
C PRO A 145 13.00 15.74 9.99
N PHE A 146 12.59 15.64 8.71
CA PHE A 146 11.27 16.01 8.24
C PHE A 146 10.20 15.03 8.77
N MET A 147 10.44 13.72 8.70
CA MET A 147 9.55 12.71 9.28
C MET A 147 9.38 12.90 10.79
N ALA A 148 10.48 13.16 11.51
CA ALA A 148 10.46 13.37 12.96
C ALA A 148 9.65 14.62 13.36
N GLU A 149 9.78 15.72 12.62
CA GLU A 149 8.98 16.92 12.84
C GLU A 149 7.48 16.63 12.62
N ARG A 150 7.13 15.97 11.52
CA ARG A 150 5.75 15.69 11.16
C ARG A 150 5.08 14.70 12.12
N CYS A 151 5.78 13.68 12.62
CA CYS A 151 5.19 12.74 13.58
C CYS A 151 4.98 13.32 14.98
N SER A 152 5.76 14.34 15.36
CA SER A 152 5.63 15.03 16.65
C SER A 152 4.56 16.12 16.64
N ASN A 153 4.06 16.53 15.48
CA ASN A 153 2.97 17.49 15.38
C ASN A 153 1.66 16.90 15.96
N ALA A 154 1.14 17.52 17.03
CA ALA A 154 -0.08 17.05 17.70
C ALA A 154 -1.35 17.21 16.85
N GLU A 155 -1.36 18.17 15.92
CA GLU A 155 -2.49 18.45 15.01
C GLU A 155 -2.53 17.50 13.80
N GLU A 156 -1.48 16.70 13.60
CA GLU A 156 -1.46 15.71 12.53
C GLU A 156 -2.34 14.50 12.85
N ASP A 157 -2.90 13.90 11.80
CA ASP A 157 -3.73 12.70 11.91
C ASP A 157 -2.98 11.56 12.61
N VAL A 158 -3.66 10.91 13.55
CA VAL A 158 -3.10 9.83 14.38
C VAL A 158 -2.51 8.71 13.53
N GLN A 159 -3.14 8.36 12.39
CA GLN A 159 -2.64 7.30 11.52
C GLN A 159 -1.38 7.74 10.78
N VAL A 160 -1.34 8.99 10.28
CA VAL A 160 -0.14 9.55 9.63
C VAL A 160 1.03 9.56 10.60
N ARG A 161 0.83 10.05 11.83
CA ARG A 161 1.87 10.07 12.87
C ARG A 161 2.36 8.66 13.20
N ARG A 162 1.43 7.72 13.42
CA ARG A 162 1.75 6.31 13.68
C ARG A 162 2.55 5.70 12.53
N ASP A 163 2.14 5.94 11.29
CA ASP A 163 2.78 5.40 10.10
C ASP A 163 4.19 5.98 9.89
N LEU A 164 4.41 7.27 10.18
CA LEU A 164 5.73 7.89 10.19
C LEU A 164 6.65 7.34 11.30
N ILE A 165 6.12 7.08 12.49
CA ILE A 165 6.88 6.48 13.59
C ILE A 165 7.32 5.06 13.23
N VAL A 166 6.45 4.28 12.59
CA VAL A 166 6.83 2.98 12.05
C VAL A 166 7.92 3.14 10.99
N ALA A 167 7.82 4.11 10.09
CA ALA A 167 8.84 4.37 9.09
C ALA A 167 10.19 4.77 9.72
N LEU A 168 10.18 5.59 10.79
CA LEU A 168 11.39 6.01 11.49
C LEU A 168 12.16 4.84 12.12
N SER A 169 11.47 3.75 12.48
CA SER A 169 12.11 2.57 13.06
C SER A 169 12.99 1.76 12.11
N GLN A 170 13.12 2.18 10.84
CA GLN A 170 14.08 1.61 9.91
C GLN A 170 15.49 2.24 10.02
N TYR A 171 15.62 3.39 10.68
CA TYR A 171 16.86 4.18 10.67
C TYR A 171 17.60 4.03 11.99
N GLU A 172 18.82 3.49 11.93
CA GLU A 172 19.79 3.52 13.03
C GLU A 172 20.38 4.93 13.19
N ASN A 173 19.53 5.87 13.63
CA ASN A 173 19.83 7.28 13.72
C ASN A 173 19.32 7.86 15.04
N ASP A 174 20.14 8.69 15.70
CA ASP A 174 19.78 9.28 17.00
C ASP A 174 18.49 10.09 16.97
N ARG A 175 18.24 10.84 15.88
CA ARG A 175 17.03 11.65 15.74
C ARG A 175 15.80 10.78 15.54
N ALA A 176 15.93 9.64 14.87
CA ALA A 176 14.86 8.66 14.78
C ALA A 176 14.56 8.09 16.18
N VAL A 177 15.59 7.71 16.93
CA VAL A 177 15.44 7.23 18.33
C VAL A 177 14.75 8.27 19.21
N ASP A 178 15.16 9.53 19.15
CA ASP A 178 14.55 10.61 19.95
C ASP A 178 13.06 10.81 19.61
N ALA A 179 12.69 10.72 18.32
CA ALA A 179 11.29 10.79 17.89
C ALA A 179 10.47 9.58 18.41
N LEU A 180 11.05 8.38 18.40
CA LEU A 180 10.40 7.18 18.93
C LEU A 180 10.23 7.24 20.46
N VAL A 181 11.19 7.80 21.19
CA VAL A 181 11.06 8.06 22.63
C VAL A 181 9.94 9.06 22.88
N SER A 182 9.90 10.17 22.14
CA SER A 182 8.84 11.17 22.27
C SER A 182 7.45 10.60 21.96
N ALA A 183 7.36 9.61 21.07
CA ALA A 183 6.10 8.93 20.78
C ALA A 183 5.52 8.15 21.98
N LEU A 184 6.34 7.76 22.96
CA LEU A 184 5.88 7.08 24.18
C LEU A 184 5.03 7.98 25.08
N ASP A 185 5.21 9.30 24.99
CA ASP A 185 4.44 10.29 25.75
C ASP A 185 3.12 10.68 25.06
N ALA A 186 2.79 10.07 23.92
CA ALA A 186 1.59 10.37 23.17
C ALA A 186 0.31 9.86 23.87
N SER A 187 -0.79 10.60 23.73
CA SER A 187 -2.10 10.22 24.30
C SER A 187 -2.78 9.03 23.61
N ARG A 188 -2.29 8.62 22.43
CA ARG A 188 -2.90 7.55 21.62
C ARG A 188 -2.04 6.30 21.70
N TYR A 189 -2.63 5.21 22.19
CA TYR A 189 -1.93 3.93 22.34
C TYR A 189 -1.29 3.43 21.04
N ALA A 190 -1.92 3.63 19.88
CA ALA A 190 -1.35 3.24 18.59
C ALA A 190 -0.01 3.92 18.27
N ILE A 191 0.21 5.15 18.76
CA ILE A 191 1.46 5.91 18.61
C ILE A 191 2.50 5.40 19.62
N VAL A 192 2.09 5.21 20.87
CA VAL A 192 2.94 4.66 21.94
C VAL A 192 3.48 3.28 21.56
N GLU A 193 2.61 2.39 21.06
CA GLU A 193 3.00 1.05 20.66
C GLU A 193 3.94 1.05 19.45
N ALA A 194 3.71 1.93 18.48
CA ALA A 194 4.63 2.11 17.36
C ALA A 194 6.02 2.61 17.83
N GLY A 195 6.06 3.56 18.77
CA GLY A 195 7.28 4.05 19.40
C GLY A 195 8.02 2.94 20.14
N ARG A 196 7.34 2.22 21.02
CA ARG A 196 7.89 1.07 21.77
C ARG A 196 8.44 0.01 20.83
N SER A 197 7.65 -0.45 19.86
CA SER A 197 8.07 -1.48 18.91
C SER A 197 9.28 -1.01 18.09
N GLY A 198 9.31 0.28 17.70
CA GLY A 198 10.44 0.88 17.00
C GLY A 198 11.71 0.91 17.85
N LEU A 199 11.61 1.30 19.12
CA LEU A 199 12.75 1.33 20.05
C LEU A 199 13.28 -0.08 20.31
N GLN A 200 12.41 -1.05 20.53
CA GLN A 200 12.79 -2.45 20.69
C GLN A 200 13.51 -2.98 19.44
N ARG A 201 13.10 -2.55 18.25
CA ARG A 201 13.75 -2.91 16.99
C ARG A 201 15.14 -2.30 16.87
N LEU A 202 15.26 -0.99 17.06
CA LEU A 202 16.54 -0.29 16.87
C LEU A 202 17.56 -0.63 17.96
N THR A 203 17.12 -0.85 19.19
CA THR A 203 18.04 -1.03 20.32
C THR A 203 18.17 -2.47 20.81
N GLY A 204 17.19 -3.31 20.51
CA GLY A 204 17.08 -4.65 21.10
C GLY A 204 16.73 -4.68 22.59
N MET A 205 16.52 -3.51 23.22
CA MET A 205 16.10 -3.38 24.62
C MET A 205 14.59 -3.51 24.77
N ASP A 206 14.09 -3.82 25.97
CA ASP A 206 12.66 -3.78 26.29
C ASP A 206 12.42 -3.16 27.67
N HIS A 207 11.95 -1.91 27.68
CA HIS A 207 11.56 -1.17 28.89
C HIS A 207 10.05 -0.89 28.93
N GLY A 208 9.25 -1.63 28.16
CA GLY A 208 7.80 -1.39 28.08
C GLY A 208 7.48 -0.04 27.44
N THR A 209 6.52 0.69 27.99
CA THR A 209 6.06 2.00 27.48
C THR A 209 6.52 3.18 28.32
N ASP A 210 7.40 2.98 29.30
CA ASP A 210 7.87 4.05 30.19
C ASP A 210 8.95 4.90 29.51
N SER A 211 8.60 6.13 29.16
CA SER A 211 9.50 7.05 28.45
C SER A 211 10.73 7.45 29.27
N ALA A 212 10.62 7.57 30.60
CA ALA A 212 11.73 7.95 31.46
C ALA A 212 12.77 6.82 31.57
N LEU A 213 12.31 5.57 31.69
CA LEU A 213 13.20 4.40 31.66
C LEU A 213 13.93 4.32 30.32
N TRP A 214 13.20 4.45 29.20
CA TRP A 214 13.79 4.49 27.87
C TRP A 214 14.83 5.59 27.69
N GLN A 215 14.54 6.82 28.13
CA GLN A 215 15.51 7.94 28.06
C GLN A 215 16.79 7.63 28.83
N SER A 216 16.68 7.10 30.05
CA SER A 216 17.84 6.77 30.87
C SER A 216 18.72 5.68 30.24
N ALA A 217 18.08 4.63 29.69
CA ALA A 217 18.76 3.51 29.03
C ALA A 217 19.43 3.95 27.72
N ILE A 218 18.74 4.73 26.89
CA ILE A 218 19.28 5.26 25.63
C ILE A 218 20.48 6.17 25.90
N ASN A 219 20.40 7.04 26.91
CA ASN A 219 21.52 7.90 27.28
C ASN A 219 22.74 7.10 27.77
N ALA A 220 22.53 5.98 28.45
CA ALA A 220 23.62 5.06 28.82
C ALA A 220 24.22 4.37 27.59
N ALA A 221 23.38 3.77 26.74
CA ALA A 221 23.82 3.07 25.54
C ALA A 221 24.54 3.98 24.54
N ARG A 222 24.14 5.27 24.44
CA ARG A 222 24.83 6.30 23.65
C ARG A 222 26.27 6.54 24.14
N ARG A 223 26.46 6.68 25.45
CA ARG A 223 27.81 6.87 26.05
C ARG A 223 28.72 5.69 25.78
N GLU A 224 28.15 4.49 25.75
CA GLU A 224 28.88 3.24 25.52
C GLU A 224 29.08 2.93 24.02
N GLY A 225 28.42 3.68 23.12
CA GLY A 225 28.45 3.42 21.67
C GLY A 225 27.73 2.13 21.26
N GLN A 226 26.82 1.63 22.09
CA GLN A 226 26.14 0.33 21.91
C GLN A 226 24.66 0.45 21.55
N LEU A 227 24.18 1.66 21.23
CA LEU A 227 22.75 1.94 21.03
C LEU A 227 22.08 1.01 20.01
N PHE A 228 22.76 0.70 18.92
CA PHE A 228 22.24 -0.15 17.83
C PHE A 228 22.87 -1.56 17.80
N ALA A 229 23.65 -1.95 18.82
CA ALA A 229 24.43 -3.19 18.81
C ALA A 229 23.56 -4.47 18.71
N LYS A 230 22.28 -4.38 19.10
CA LYS A 230 21.30 -5.47 19.03
C LYS A 230 20.10 -5.11 18.15
N ALA A 231 20.29 -4.19 17.19
CA ALA A 231 19.26 -3.81 16.25
C ALA A 231 18.77 -5.02 15.46
N LYS A 232 17.45 -5.08 15.26
CA LYS A 232 16.81 -6.09 14.40
C LYS A 232 16.54 -5.47 13.02
N PRO A 233 16.69 -6.24 11.94
CA PRO A 233 16.41 -5.74 10.60
C PRO A 233 14.96 -5.26 10.50
N TYR A 234 14.79 -4.11 9.85
CA TYR A 234 13.47 -3.56 9.58
C TYR A 234 12.82 -4.28 8.41
N ALA A 235 11.54 -4.60 8.58
CA ALA A 235 10.68 -5.08 7.51
C ALA A 235 9.37 -4.30 7.55
N PHE A 236 8.91 -3.83 6.38
CA PHE A 236 7.71 -3.01 6.33
C PHE A 236 6.47 -3.83 6.71
N PRO A 237 5.52 -3.27 7.46
CA PRO A 237 4.32 -4.02 7.85
C PRO A 237 3.45 -4.33 6.63
N VAL A 238 3.04 -5.59 6.52
CA VAL A 238 2.03 -6.04 5.55
C VAL A 238 0.87 -6.63 6.34
N TYR A 239 -0.36 -6.34 5.91
CA TYR A 239 -1.53 -6.97 6.49
C TYR A 239 -1.60 -8.43 6.05
N ASP A 240 -1.36 -9.36 6.98
CA ASP A 240 -1.57 -10.79 6.77
C ASP A 240 -2.77 -11.27 7.61
N GLN A 241 -3.89 -11.55 6.96
CA GLN A 241 -5.07 -12.11 7.61
C GLN A 241 -5.05 -13.64 7.53
N ALA A 242 -5.32 -14.29 8.67
CA ALA A 242 -5.51 -15.74 8.69
C ALA A 242 -6.59 -16.16 7.68
N PRO A 243 -6.41 -17.30 6.98
CA PRO A 243 -7.42 -17.81 6.05
C PRO A 243 -8.79 -17.86 6.72
N GLY A 244 -9.76 -17.18 6.11
CA GLY A 244 -11.15 -17.32 6.49
C GLY A 244 -11.66 -18.71 6.14
N PHE A 245 -12.86 -19.06 6.62
CA PHE A 245 -13.45 -20.37 6.36
C PHE A 245 -13.51 -20.74 4.86
N LEU A 246 -13.89 -19.79 4.00
CA LEU A 246 -13.92 -20.03 2.54
C LEU A 246 -12.53 -20.18 1.92
N ASP A 247 -11.50 -19.53 2.47
CA ASP A 247 -10.12 -19.69 2.01
C ASP A 247 -9.59 -21.09 2.34
N GLN A 248 -10.00 -21.64 3.47
CA GLN A 248 -9.65 -23.01 3.87
C GLN A 248 -10.33 -24.04 2.96
N LEU A 249 -11.58 -23.79 2.58
CA LEU A 249 -12.30 -24.60 1.60
C LEU A 249 -11.67 -24.51 0.21
N ALA A 250 -11.20 -23.34 -0.20
CA ALA A 250 -10.59 -23.10 -1.51
C ALA A 250 -9.04 -23.19 -1.48
N TYR A 251 -8.48 -24.17 -0.76
CA TYR A 251 -7.03 -24.30 -0.54
C TYR A 251 -6.19 -24.38 -1.82
N TRP A 252 -6.77 -24.82 -2.95
CA TRP A 252 -6.10 -24.93 -4.25
C TRP A 252 -5.96 -23.59 -4.99
N ARG A 253 -6.61 -22.52 -4.51
CA ARG A 253 -6.46 -21.19 -5.10
C ARG A 253 -5.27 -20.48 -4.46
N PRO A 254 -4.21 -20.16 -5.23
CA PRO A 254 -3.10 -19.39 -4.70
C PRO A 254 -3.64 -18.02 -4.27
N ARG A 255 -3.29 -17.60 -3.05
CA ARG A 255 -3.55 -16.24 -2.57
C ARG A 255 -2.28 -15.43 -2.83
N PRO A 256 -2.24 -14.56 -3.85
CA PRO A 256 -1.10 -13.68 -4.04
C PRO A 256 -1.05 -12.75 -2.82
N ARG A 257 -0.12 -13.04 -1.90
CA ARG A 257 0.16 -12.22 -0.72
C ARG A 257 1.43 -11.44 -1.00
N GLU A 258 1.37 -10.16 -0.69
CA GLU A 258 2.60 -9.42 -0.52
C GLU A 258 3.33 -10.00 0.70
N THR A 259 4.63 -10.23 0.56
CA THR A 259 5.48 -10.63 1.66
C THR A 259 6.14 -9.38 2.24
N SER A 260 6.25 -9.33 3.57
CA SER A 260 7.03 -8.28 4.23
C SER A 260 8.50 -8.46 3.87
N GLY A 261 9.18 -7.37 3.51
CA GLY A 261 10.57 -7.37 3.10
C GLY A 261 11.32 -6.13 3.59
N PRO A 262 12.62 -6.02 3.29
CA PRO A 262 13.38 -4.80 3.55
C PRO A 262 12.85 -3.65 2.66
N PRO A 263 13.00 -2.39 3.10
CA PRO A 263 12.63 -1.24 2.30
C PRO A 263 13.57 -1.09 1.10
N ILE A 264 13.03 -0.59 0.00
CA ILE A 264 13.75 -0.31 -1.23
C ILE A 264 14.81 0.77 -0.95
N GLY A 265 16.03 0.54 -1.42
CA GLY A 265 17.17 1.45 -1.18
C GLY A 265 17.90 1.22 0.15
N LEU A 266 17.44 0.33 1.02
CA LEU A 266 18.21 -0.12 2.18
C LEU A 266 19.26 -1.14 1.73
N GLY A 267 20.49 -0.67 1.50
CA GLY A 267 21.70 -1.48 1.33
C GLY A 267 21.52 -2.80 0.56
N ALA A 268 21.60 -2.75 -0.77
CA ALA A 268 21.76 -3.96 -1.55
C ALA A 268 23.10 -4.61 -1.22
N GLU A 269 23.13 -5.69 -0.43
CA GLU A 269 24.16 -6.70 -0.70
C GLU A 269 23.83 -7.27 -2.08
N PRO A 270 24.75 -7.22 -3.06
CA PRO A 270 24.54 -7.92 -4.32
C PRO A 270 24.40 -9.42 -3.98
N SER A 271 23.24 -10.00 -4.27
CA SER A 271 23.07 -11.45 -4.27
C SER A 271 24.18 -12.08 -5.14
N PRO A 272 24.85 -13.14 -4.67
CA PRO A 272 25.96 -13.77 -5.40
C PRO A 272 25.53 -14.36 -6.75
#